data_AF-A0A661ZNQ0-F1
#
_entry.id   AF-A0A661ZNQ0-F1
#
_cell.length_a   1.000
_cell.length_b   1.000
_cell.length_c   1.000
_cell.angle_alpha   90.00
_cell.angle_beta   90.00
_cell.angle_gamma   90.00
#
_symmetry.space_group_name_H-M   'P 1'
#
loop_
_entity.id
_entity.type
_entity.pdbx_description
1 polymer ?
#
loop_
_entity_poly.entity_id
_entity_poly.type
_entity_poly.pdbx_seq_one_letter_code
_entity_poly.pdbx_strand_id
1 'polypeptide(L)'
;VIIGYRTTILMGVEIGENCVVGANSTVTRSILQKGIYGGTPAKFIKEITPLNEADQIKKTEEIIDNYRKIAEYHDLKPEIEINFPVVRIDDFEVNFLTMEYSGEETIVTDDFRDYVRKWGIRIYTRRPFISNFTFD
;
A
#
# COMPACT_ATOMS: atom_id res chain seq x y z
N VAL A 1 9.91 -7.13 1.53
CA VAL A 1 10.26 -6.34 2.74
C VAL A 1 9.76 -4.92 2.56
N ILE A 2 9.17 -4.31 3.60
CA ILE A 2 8.76 -2.91 3.58
C ILE A 2 9.72 -2.11 4.45
N ILE A 3 10.34 -1.08 3.86
CA ILE A 3 11.21 -0.15 4.58
C ILE A 3 10.54 1.22 4.60
N GLY A 4 10.29 1.70 5.81
CA GLY A 4 9.71 3.02 6.04
C GLY A 4 10.64 4.14 5.61
N TYR A 5 10.04 5.28 5.28
CA TYR A 5 10.76 6.48 4.88
C TYR A 5 11.79 6.92 5.94
N ARG A 6 12.98 7.37 5.50
CA ARG A 6 14.11 7.78 6.36
C ARG A 6 14.62 6.72 7.34
N THR A 7 14.43 5.44 7.02
CA THR A 7 15.09 4.36 7.78
C THR A 7 16.57 4.28 7.43
N THR A 8 17.41 4.15 8.45
CA THR A 8 18.86 3.92 8.33
C THR A 8 19.15 2.45 8.62
N ILE A 9 19.81 1.76 7.69
CA ILE A 9 20.21 0.35 7.84
C ILE A 9 21.74 0.31 7.92
N LEU A 10 22.29 -0.19 9.04
CA LEU A 10 23.73 -0.28 9.21
C LEU A 10 24.32 -1.40 8.34
N MET A 11 25.60 -1.27 7.97
CA MET A 11 26.28 -2.25 7.13
C MET A 11 26.35 -3.63 7.80
N GLY A 12 26.20 -4.69 7.00
CA GLY A 12 26.34 -6.08 7.46
C GLY A 12 25.12 -6.66 8.18
N VAL A 13 23.98 -5.97 8.17
CA VAL A 13 22.72 -6.51 8.71
C VAL A 13 21.85 -7.11 7.61
N GLU A 14 21.12 -8.15 7.96
CA GLU A 14 20.15 -8.82 7.09
C GLU A 14 18.72 -8.50 7.53
N ILE A 15 17.80 -8.36 6.58
CA ILE A 15 16.36 -8.18 6.85
C ILE A 15 15.62 -9.32 6.16
N GLY A 16 15.00 -10.18 6.95
CA GLY A 16 14.24 -11.34 6.51
C GLY A 16 13.00 -10.95 5.72
N GLU A 17 12.48 -11.91 4.96
CA GLU A 17 11.27 -11.74 4.17
C GLU A 17 10.07 -11.36 5.05
N ASN A 18 9.10 -10.68 4.45
CA ASN A 18 7.87 -10.24 5.12
C ASN A 18 8.09 -9.38 6.37
N CYS A 19 9.24 -8.72 6.50
CA CYS A 19 9.47 -7.73 7.55
C CYS A 19 9.00 -6.33 7.13
N VAL A 20 8.49 -5.58 8.11
CA VAL A 20 8.13 -4.16 7.99
C VAL A 20 8.99 -3.38 8.97
N VAL A 21 9.80 -2.46 8.48
CA VAL A 21 10.56 -1.52 9.31
C VAL A 21 9.88 -0.16 9.23
N GLY A 22 9.43 0.38 10.36
CA GLY A 22 8.74 1.66 10.45
C GLY A 22 9.59 2.84 9.99
N ALA A 23 8.96 3.97 9.68
CA ALA A 23 9.67 5.17 9.26
C ALA A 23 10.63 5.70 10.36
N ASN A 24 11.68 6.40 9.94
CA ASN A 24 12.69 7.01 10.82
C ASN A 24 13.34 6.02 11.83
N SER A 25 13.46 4.75 11.43
CA SER A 25 14.04 3.70 12.28
C SER A 25 15.53 3.51 11.97
N THR A 26 16.30 3.00 12.93
CA THR A 26 17.72 2.66 12.73
C THR A 26 17.95 1.17 12.99
N VAL A 27 18.17 0.41 11.93
CA VAL A 27 18.44 -1.03 12.00
C VAL A 27 19.91 -1.25 12.33
N THR A 28 20.18 -1.62 13.58
CA THR A 28 21.54 -1.87 14.09
C THR A 28 21.91 -3.35 14.19
N ARG A 29 20.93 -4.25 14.03
CA ARG A 29 21.09 -5.71 14.11
C ARG A 29 20.22 -6.38 13.06
N SER A 30 20.60 -7.58 12.61
CA SER A 30 19.80 -8.35 11.66
C SER A 30 18.41 -8.65 12.20
N ILE A 31 17.41 -8.52 11.32
CA ILE A 31 16.00 -8.79 11.56
C ILE A 31 15.67 -10.10 10.85
N LEU A 32 15.58 -11.20 11.59
CA LEU A 32 15.35 -12.54 11.00
C LEU A 32 13.92 -13.05 11.19
N GLN A 33 13.18 -12.52 12.16
CA GLN A 33 11.80 -12.90 12.42
C GLN A 33 10.85 -12.02 11.62
N LYS A 34 9.86 -12.63 10.95
CA LYS A 34 8.78 -11.88 10.29
C LYS A 34 8.04 -11.01 11.31
N GLY A 35 7.79 -9.75 10.97
CA GLY A 35 7.14 -8.86 11.91
C GLY A 35 7.28 -7.40 11.57
N ILE A 36 6.74 -6.58 12.47
CA ILE A 36 6.83 -5.13 12.43
C ILE A 36 7.91 -4.70 13.42
N TYR A 37 8.84 -3.90 12.93
CA TYR A 37 9.97 -3.35 13.66
C TYR A 37 9.92 -1.83 13.61
N GLY A 38 10.40 -1.15 14.65
CA GLY A 38 10.51 0.30 14.61
C GLY A 38 11.38 0.87 15.72
N GLY A 39 11.79 2.13 15.55
CA GLY A 39 12.57 2.90 16.52
C GLY A 39 14.05 3.02 16.17
N THR A 40 14.77 3.75 17.02
CA THR A 40 16.22 3.99 16.89
C THR A 40 16.88 3.66 18.24
N PRO A 41 17.40 2.43 18.45
CA PRO A 41 17.49 1.33 17.48
C PRO A 41 16.15 0.63 17.21
N ALA A 42 16.02 -0.01 16.04
CA ALA A 42 14.83 -0.73 15.62
C ALA A 42 14.61 -1.98 16.48
N LYS A 43 13.42 -2.11 17.07
CA LYS A 43 13.02 -3.24 17.91
C LYS A 43 11.77 -3.90 17.36
N PHE A 44 11.60 -5.18 17.66
CA PHE A 44 10.38 -5.92 17.35
C PHE A 44 9.19 -5.29 18.12
N ILE A 45 8.10 -5.03 17.39
CA ILE A 45 6.87 -4.45 17.94
C ILE A 45 5.78 -5.52 18.03
N LYS A 46 5.51 -6.21 16.91
CA LYS A 46 4.50 -7.27 16.84
C LYS A 46 4.68 -8.15 15.62
N GLU A 47 4.07 -9.33 15.66
CA GLU A 47 3.96 -10.21 14.49
C GLU A 47 2.94 -9.68 13.48
N ILE A 48 3.09 -10.12 12.22
CA ILE A 48 2.13 -9.86 11.16
C ILE A 48 1.19 -11.05 11.09
N THR A 49 -0.08 -10.79 11.40
CA THR A 49 -1.16 -11.78 11.31
C THR A 49 -1.96 -11.52 10.04
N PRO A 50 -2.13 -12.52 9.15
CA PRO A 50 -2.97 -12.36 7.98
C PRO A 50 -4.44 -12.23 8.40
N LEU A 51 -5.18 -11.40 7.68
CA LEU A 51 -6.64 -11.29 7.82
C LEU A 51 -7.30 -12.55 7.22
N ASN A 52 -8.42 -12.98 7.80
CA ASN A 52 -9.28 -13.98 7.15
C ASN A 52 -10.01 -13.35 5.95
N GLU A 53 -10.64 -14.18 5.12
CA GLU A 53 -11.31 -13.73 3.90
C GLU A 53 -12.45 -12.72 4.17
N ALA A 54 -13.26 -12.95 5.20
CA ALA A 54 -14.34 -12.05 5.57
C ALA A 54 -13.83 -10.66 5.99
N ASP A 55 -12.75 -10.61 6.77
CA ASP A 55 -12.11 -9.36 7.19
C ASP A 55 -11.40 -8.67 6.02
N GLN A 56 -10.88 -9.42 5.05
CA GLN A 56 -10.30 -8.85 3.82
C GLN A 56 -11.35 -8.17 2.95
N ILE A 57 -12.52 -8.79 2.77
CA ILE A 57 -13.65 -8.21 2.03
C ILE A 57 -14.09 -6.91 2.72
N LYS A 58 -14.34 -6.97 4.03
CA LYS A 58 -14.74 -5.80 4.82
C LYS A 58 -13.72 -4.67 4.75
N LYS A 59 -12.42 -5.01 4.80
CA LYS A 59 -11.35 -4.00 4.69
C LYS A 59 -11.30 -3.39 3.29
N THR A 60 -11.54 -4.19 2.26
CA THR A 60 -11.62 -3.72 0.87
C THR A 60 -12.75 -2.71 0.71
N GLU A 61 -13.95 -3.04 1.19
CA GLU A 61 -15.09 -2.12 1.21
C GLU A 61 -14.75 -0.80 1.93
N GLU A 62 -14.16 -0.88 3.12
CA GLU A 62 -13.74 0.31 3.90
C GLU A 62 -12.71 1.17 3.15
N ILE A 63 -11.74 0.55 2.46
CA ILE A 63 -10.73 1.25 1.67
C ILE A 63 -11.40 2.01 0.53
N ILE A 64 -12.32 1.37 -0.19
CA ILE A 64 -13.02 1.95 -1.34
C ILE A 64 -13.99 3.05 -0.92
N ASP A 65 -14.75 2.86 0.15
CA ASP A 65 -15.66 3.90 0.66
C ASP A 65 -14.92 5.15 1.08
N ASN A 66 -13.74 5.00 1.68
CA ASN A 66 -12.89 6.13 2.02
C ASN A 66 -12.22 6.72 0.78
N TYR A 67 -11.90 5.92 -0.25
CA TYR A 67 -11.38 6.42 -1.51
C TYR A 67 -12.40 7.30 -2.23
N ARG A 68 -13.66 6.89 -2.31
CA ARG A 68 -14.75 7.67 -2.94
C ARG A 68 -14.83 9.10 -2.42
N LYS A 69 -14.63 9.29 -1.11
CA LYS A 69 -14.61 10.62 -0.47
C LYS A 69 -13.40 11.47 -0.90
N ILE A 70 -12.24 10.85 -1.07
CA ILE A 70 -11.03 11.54 -1.52
C ILE A 70 -11.11 11.86 -3.01
N ALA A 71 -11.61 10.93 -3.83
CA ALA A 71 -11.86 11.16 -5.24
C ALA A 71 -12.81 12.35 -5.45
N GLU A 72 -13.90 12.44 -4.68
CA GLU A 72 -14.82 13.58 -4.73
C GLU A 72 -14.12 14.90 -4.34
N TYR A 73 -13.22 14.88 -3.36
CA TYR A 73 -12.41 16.05 -2.99
C TYR A 73 -11.44 16.49 -4.11
N HIS A 74 -11.02 15.57 -4.98
CA HIS A 74 -10.21 15.85 -6.16
C HIS A 74 -11.05 16.11 -7.43
N ASP A 75 -12.37 16.33 -7.30
CA ASP A 75 -13.32 16.50 -8.41
C ASP A 75 -13.37 15.32 -9.39
N LEU A 76 -13.01 14.11 -8.92
CA LEU A 76 -13.05 12.86 -9.69
C LEU A 76 -14.32 12.06 -9.35
N LYS A 77 -14.93 11.43 -10.37
CA LYS A 77 -16.11 10.57 -10.22
C LYS A 77 -15.89 9.20 -10.87
N PRO A 78 -15.01 8.37 -10.29
CA PRO A 78 -14.77 7.01 -10.79
C PRO A 78 -16.01 6.11 -10.68
N GLU A 79 -16.22 5.27 -11.68
CA GLU A 79 -17.13 4.12 -11.57
C GLU A 79 -16.39 2.96 -10.92
N ILE A 80 -16.79 2.59 -9.69
CA ILE A 80 -16.07 1.57 -8.89
C ILE A 80 -16.96 0.37 -8.62
N GLU A 81 -16.47 -0.81 -9.00
CA GLU A 81 -17.07 -2.11 -8.71
C GLU A 81 -16.12 -2.97 -7.86
N ILE A 82 -16.67 -3.62 -6.84
CA ILE A 82 -15.90 -4.47 -5.91
C ILE A 82 -16.36 -5.91 -6.12
N ASN A 83 -15.49 -6.74 -6.68
CA ASN A 83 -15.66 -8.18 -6.86
C ASN A 83 -14.45 -8.89 -6.28
N PHE A 84 -14.33 -8.87 -4.93
CA PHE A 84 -13.14 -9.34 -4.23
C PHE A 84 -12.68 -10.73 -4.74
N PRO A 85 -11.38 -10.92 -5.06
CA PRO A 85 -10.25 -10.03 -4.78
C PRO A 85 -10.01 -8.91 -5.81
N VAL A 86 -10.86 -8.79 -6.82
CA VAL A 86 -10.72 -7.81 -7.90
C VAL A 86 -11.50 -6.54 -7.58
N VAL A 87 -10.86 -5.40 -7.77
CA VAL A 87 -11.51 -4.08 -7.73
C VAL A 87 -11.36 -3.46 -9.11
N ARG A 88 -12.47 -3.00 -9.67
CA ARG A 88 -12.52 -2.30 -10.96
C ARG A 88 -12.80 -0.81 -10.73
N ILE A 89 -12.08 0.03 -11.44
CA ILE A 89 -12.22 1.49 -11.46
C ILE A 89 -12.20 1.93 -12.91
N ASP A 90 -13.33 2.40 -13.43
CA ASP A 90 -13.54 2.68 -14.84
C ASP A 90 -13.15 1.45 -15.70
N ASP A 91 -12.12 1.56 -16.54
CA ASP A 91 -11.56 0.47 -17.35
C ASP A 91 -10.31 -0.18 -16.74
N PHE A 92 -9.98 0.13 -15.50
CA PHE A 92 -8.82 -0.40 -14.77
C PHE A 92 -9.24 -1.46 -13.76
N GLU A 93 -8.72 -2.67 -13.90
CA GLU A 93 -8.97 -3.78 -12.98
C GLU A 93 -7.70 -4.14 -12.22
N VAL A 94 -7.81 -4.35 -10.91
CA VAL A 94 -6.69 -4.77 -10.07
C VAL A 94 -7.09 -5.87 -9.10
N ASN A 95 -6.23 -6.87 -8.99
CA ASN A 95 -6.35 -7.92 -7.99
C ASN A 95 -5.57 -7.54 -6.71
N PHE A 96 -6.27 -7.36 -5.60
CA PHE A 96 -5.68 -6.93 -4.33
C PHE A 96 -4.80 -8.00 -3.66
N LEU A 97 -4.92 -9.26 -4.05
CA LEU A 97 -4.08 -10.35 -3.53
C LEU A 97 -2.79 -10.52 -4.34
N THR A 98 -2.87 -10.44 -5.67
CA THR A 98 -1.71 -10.64 -6.56
C THR A 98 -0.99 -9.34 -6.94
N MET A 99 -1.61 -8.18 -6.72
CA MET A 99 -1.15 -6.86 -7.18
C MET A 99 -1.05 -6.73 -8.71
N GLU A 100 -1.60 -7.69 -9.45
CA GLU A 100 -1.69 -7.65 -10.90
C GLU A 100 -2.84 -6.74 -11.32
N TYR A 101 -2.66 -6.07 -12.47
CA TYR A 101 -3.66 -5.17 -13.03
C TYR A 101 -3.78 -5.35 -14.54
N SER A 102 -4.91 -4.91 -15.08
CA SER A 102 -5.21 -4.82 -16.51
C SER A 102 -6.05 -3.58 -16.80
N GLY A 103 -6.07 -3.16 -18.07
CA GLY A 103 -6.90 -2.03 -18.50
C GLY A 103 -6.12 -0.75 -18.80
N GLU A 104 -6.83 0.38 -18.85
CA GLU A 104 -6.26 1.68 -19.21
C GLU A 104 -5.81 2.50 -17.99
N GLU A 105 -4.65 3.13 -18.10
CA GLU A 105 -4.07 3.95 -17.02
C GLU A 105 -4.45 5.43 -17.22
N THR A 106 -5.32 5.95 -16.37
CA THR A 106 -5.80 7.34 -16.40
C THR A 106 -5.36 8.14 -15.18
N ILE A 107 -5.66 9.45 -15.15
CA ILE A 107 -5.46 10.31 -13.98
C ILE A 107 -6.21 9.77 -12.74
N VAL A 108 -7.41 9.24 -12.94
CA VAL A 108 -8.22 8.62 -11.89
C VAL A 108 -7.53 7.39 -11.31
N THR A 109 -6.95 6.55 -12.17
CA THR A 109 -6.20 5.38 -11.70
C THR A 109 -4.94 5.76 -10.93
N ASP A 110 -4.26 6.85 -11.30
CA ASP A 110 -3.10 7.35 -10.55
C ASP A 110 -3.53 7.81 -9.15
N ASP A 111 -4.59 8.61 -9.05
CA ASP A 111 -5.16 9.04 -7.78
C ASP A 111 -5.54 7.85 -6.88
N PHE A 112 -6.25 6.86 -7.44
CA PHE A 112 -6.60 5.64 -6.73
C PHE A 112 -5.36 4.87 -6.25
N ARG A 113 -4.40 4.64 -7.14
CA ARG A 113 -3.17 3.92 -6.83
C ARG A 113 -2.41 4.61 -5.70
N ASP A 114 -2.40 5.93 -5.68
CA ASP A 114 -1.76 6.69 -4.60
C ASP A 114 -2.50 6.52 -3.28
N TYR A 115 -3.83 6.61 -3.32
CA TYR A 115 -4.67 6.40 -2.17
C TYR A 115 -4.46 5.01 -1.54
N VAL A 116 -4.42 3.94 -2.32
CA VAL A 116 -4.29 2.57 -1.79
C VAL A 116 -2.87 2.23 -1.31
N ARG A 117 -1.84 2.98 -1.74
CA ARG A 117 -0.46 2.81 -1.25
C ARG A 117 -0.35 2.98 0.27
N LYS A 118 -1.17 3.84 0.88
CA LYS A 118 -1.18 4.05 2.34
C LYS A 118 -1.63 2.80 3.10
N TRP A 119 -2.39 1.92 2.43
CA TRP A 119 -2.83 0.63 2.96
C TRP A 119 -1.86 -0.51 2.64
N GLY A 120 -0.71 -0.22 2.02
CA GLY A 120 0.28 -1.22 1.65
C GLY A 120 0.00 -1.93 0.33
N ILE A 121 -1.05 -1.55 -0.39
CA ILE A 121 -1.39 -2.07 -1.72
C ILE A 121 -0.60 -1.28 -2.74
N ARG A 122 0.41 -1.90 -3.36
CA ARG A 122 1.36 -1.23 -4.26
C ARG A 122 1.24 -1.77 -5.67
N ILE A 123 0.62 -0.97 -6.53
CA ILE A 123 0.34 -1.33 -7.92
C ILE A 123 1.34 -0.60 -8.83
N TYR A 124 2.28 -1.35 -9.39
CA TYR A 124 3.33 -0.83 -10.26
C TYR A 124 2.92 -0.97 -11.71
N THR A 125 2.58 0.16 -12.32
CA THR A 125 2.15 0.20 -13.72
C THR A 125 3.28 0.70 -14.63
N ARG A 126 3.05 0.67 -15.95
CA ARG A 126 4.07 1.09 -16.93
C ARG A 126 4.11 2.59 -17.13
N ARG A 127 2.97 3.29 -17.00
CA ARG A 127 2.92 4.75 -17.14
C ARG A 127 3.62 5.42 -15.95
N PRO A 128 4.40 6.49 -16.17
CA PRO A 128 4.92 7.31 -15.09
C PRO A 128 3.76 7.89 -14.27
N PHE A 129 3.90 7.80 -12.95
CA PHE A 129 2.91 8.31 -12.01
C PHE A 129 2.84 9.83 -12.05
N ILE A 130 1.65 10.40 -12.24
CA ILE A 130 1.41 11.85 -12.16
C ILE A 130 0.66 12.14 -10.86
N SER A 131 1.33 12.85 -9.95
CA SER A 131 0.71 13.35 -8.71
C SER A 131 -0.08 14.62 -9.01
N ASN A 132 -1.38 14.65 -8.71
CA ASN A 132 -2.22 15.84 -8.88
C ASN A 132 -2.32 16.70 -7.61
N PHE A 133 -1.47 16.47 -6.61
CA PHE A 133 -1.42 17.35 -5.45
C PHE A 133 -0.88 18.72 -5.86
N THR A 134 -1.77 19.72 -5.87
CA THR A 134 -1.39 21.13 -5.79
C THR A 134 -0.98 21.42 -4.36
N PHE A 135 0.29 21.71 -4.15
CA PHE A 135 0.76 22.29 -2.89
C PHE A 135 0.52 23.79 -2.97
N ASP A 136 -0.37 24.30 -2.10
CA ASP A 136 -0.51 25.74 -1.84
C ASP A 136 0.78 26.34 -1.26
#